data_AF-A0A852BQU0-F1
#
_entry.id   AF-A0A852BQU0-F1
#
_cell.length_a   1.000
_cell.length_b   1.000
_cell.length_c   1.000
_cell.angle_alpha   90.00
_cell.angle_beta   90.00
_cell.angle_gamma   90.00
#
_symmetry.space_group_name_H-M   'P 1'
#
loop_
_entity.id
_entity.type
_entity.pdbx_description
1 polymer ?
#
loop_
_entity_poly.entity_id
_entity_poly.type
_entity_poly.pdbx_seq_one_letter_code
_entity_poly.pdbx_strand_id
1 'polypeptide(L)'
;KDWEWRLVQAQQKIRELAINIRMKEELITELVKTGKDAQALNRQYCQKISELEQEAEQVRAELSDSQKQLQELESKEPWDPGEKRRLQECRTRVAAAQSKAQVLSRKKQATERLVSLSAQSERRVQELERHIELMRRQQGQLQRRLRQESQQKRRLQTEVSKRQHRVKVGAGSSGDGWALPAAGQARAVLTACDCLSTERKRRFCLKNTQRASRDQNLFEVPSNLNHSVVLQALTDDIVRVSSRLEHLEKELTEKNGQLRHGSAHDQQQIRQEINSLRQEKDQLLKQRLELDSKLRQGTLLSPEEERILFQLDEAIEALDAAIEYKNESITCRQRVLRASASLLSQCEMNLMAKLSYLSSSETRALLCKYFDKVVTLREDQHRQHIAFSELEMQLEEQQQLVYWLEAAVERQRLEMDRQLTLQQKEHEQSMQLLL
;
A
#
# COMPACT_ATOMS: atom_id res chain seq x y z
N LYS A 1 9.41 -45.67 26.87
CA LYS A 1 9.02 -45.61 25.44
C LYS A 1 7.99 -44.51 25.18
N ASP A 2 6.69 -44.66 25.51
CA ASP A 2 5.68 -43.61 25.23
C ASP A 2 5.89 -42.28 26.00
N TRP A 3 6.40 -42.35 27.23
CA TRP A 3 6.62 -41.16 28.07
C TRP A 3 7.86 -40.36 27.63
N GLU A 4 8.89 -41.01 27.07
CA GLU A 4 10.08 -40.35 26.52
C GLU A 4 9.72 -39.54 25.27
N TRP A 5 8.88 -40.10 24.39
CA TRP A 5 8.41 -39.39 23.20
C TRP A 5 7.56 -38.15 23.57
N ARG A 6 6.68 -38.28 24.56
CA ARG A 6 5.90 -37.14 25.09
C ARG A 6 6.78 -36.08 25.74
N LEU A 7 7.86 -36.48 26.43
CA LEU A 7 8.82 -35.57 27.04
C LEU A 7 9.60 -34.79 25.98
N VAL A 8 10.11 -35.47 24.94
CA VAL A 8 10.81 -34.84 23.81
C VAL A 8 9.87 -33.88 23.06
N GLN A 9 8.62 -34.26 22.84
CA GLN A 9 7.62 -33.40 22.19
C GLN A 9 7.29 -32.16 23.04
N ALA A 10 7.22 -32.30 24.37
CA ALA A 10 7.02 -31.18 25.27
C ALA A 10 8.24 -30.24 25.29
N GLN A 11 9.46 -30.78 25.32
CA GLN A 11 10.70 -30.00 25.24
C GLN A 11 10.81 -29.24 23.92
N GLN A 12 10.43 -29.85 22.80
CA GLN A 12 10.39 -29.20 21.49
C GLN A 12 9.41 -28.03 21.46
N LYS A 13 8.19 -28.22 21.98
CA LYS A 13 7.19 -27.14 22.11
C LYS A 13 7.67 -26.00 23.01
N ILE A 14 8.38 -26.31 24.11
CA ILE A 14 8.96 -25.29 24.99
C ILE A 14 10.00 -24.46 24.23
N ARG A 15 10.88 -25.10 23.44
CA ARG A 15 11.87 -24.41 22.62
C ARG A 15 11.23 -23.51 21.56
N GLU A 16 10.22 -24.01 20.85
CA GLU A 16 9.48 -23.24 19.84
C GLU A 16 8.76 -22.03 20.46
N LEU A 17 8.15 -22.20 21.64
CA LEU A 17 7.53 -21.11 22.37
C LEU A 17 8.58 -20.08 22.84
N ALA A 18 9.75 -20.52 23.31
CA ALA A 18 10.83 -19.61 23.73
C ALA A 18 11.34 -18.76 22.56
N ILE A 19 11.50 -19.34 21.37
CA ILE A 19 11.88 -18.61 20.15
C ILE A 19 10.76 -17.63 19.77
N ASN A 20 9.50 -18.06 19.79
CA ASN A 20 8.36 -17.19 19.45
C ASN A 20 8.22 -16.00 20.42
N ILE A 21 8.48 -16.23 21.71
CA ILE A 21 8.49 -15.18 22.74
C ILE A 21 9.61 -14.18 22.45
N ARG A 22 10.85 -14.63 22.22
CA ARG A 22 11.97 -13.74 21.88
C ARG A 22 11.70 -12.90 20.64
N MET A 23 11.22 -13.51 19.56
CA MET A 23 10.86 -12.78 18.34
C MET A 23 9.77 -11.74 18.58
N LYS A 24 8.80 -12.03 19.45
CA LYS A 24 7.75 -11.08 19.81
C LYS A 24 8.27 -9.95 20.70
N GLU A 25 9.20 -10.24 21.62
CA GLU A 25 9.86 -9.23 22.45
C GLU A 25 10.69 -8.28 21.57
N GLU A 26 11.47 -8.80 20.63
CA GLU A 26 12.23 -8.03 19.65
C GLU A 26 11.32 -7.12 18.80
N LEU A 27 10.20 -7.67 18.31
CA LEU A 27 9.20 -6.89 17.57
C LEU A 27 8.59 -5.77 18.43
N ILE A 28 8.30 -6.04 19.71
CA ILE A 28 7.79 -5.02 20.62
C ILE A 28 8.83 -3.90 20.83
N THR A 29 10.10 -4.23 21.01
CA THR A 29 11.17 -3.22 21.14
C THR A 29 11.29 -2.35 19.89
N GLU A 30 11.26 -2.95 18.69
CA GLU A 30 11.33 -2.18 17.45
C GLU A 30 10.09 -1.29 17.28
N LEU A 31 8.88 -1.81 17.55
CA LEU A 31 7.65 -1.01 17.49
C LEU A 31 7.67 0.18 18.46
N VAL A 32 8.18 -0.02 19.68
CA VAL A 32 8.33 1.07 20.66
C VAL A 32 9.35 2.11 20.18
N LYS A 33 10.46 1.67 19.56
CA LYS A 33 11.47 2.57 18.99
C LYS A 33 10.91 3.38 17.83
N THR A 34 10.26 2.73 16.87
CA THR A 34 9.59 3.40 15.74
C THR A 34 8.53 4.40 16.22
N GLY A 35 7.77 4.07 17.26
CA GLY A 35 6.81 4.99 17.87
C GLY A 35 7.46 6.24 18.49
N LYS A 36 8.62 6.08 19.13
CA LYS A 36 9.39 7.23 19.68
C LYS A 36 9.99 8.09 18.57
N ASP A 37 10.52 7.49 17.51
CA ASP A 37 11.08 8.21 16.37
C ASP A 37 9.99 9.02 15.63
N ALA A 38 8.81 8.43 15.46
CA ALA A 38 7.65 9.13 14.90
C ALA A 38 7.19 10.30 15.78
N GLN A 39 7.17 10.14 17.11
CA GLN A 39 6.87 11.24 18.03
C GLN A 39 7.91 12.37 17.97
N ALA A 40 9.21 12.04 17.83
CA ALA A 40 10.26 13.03 17.69
C ALA A 40 10.11 13.84 16.38
N LEU A 41 9.82 13.16 15.27
CA LEU A 41 9.54 13.81 13.99
C LEU A 41 8.30 14.71 14.06
N ASN A 42 7.22 14.27 14.70
CA ASN A 42 6.03 15.09 14.89
C ASN A 42 6.32 16.37 15.68
N ARG A 43 7.18 16.32 16.71
CA ARG A 43 7.60 17.52 17.45
C ARG A 43 8.39 18.48 16.56
N GLN A 44 9.28 17.96 15.71
CA GLN A 44 10.04 18.77 14.74
C GLN A 44 9.12 19.44 13.72
N TYR A 45 8.10 18.72 13.23
CA TYR A 45 7.10 19.31 12.33
C TYR A 45 6.29 20.42 13.00
N CYS A 46 5.83 20.21 14.25
CA CYS A 46 5.14 21.25 15.01
C CYS A 46 6.00 22.51 15.18
N GLN A 47 7.28 22.35 15.55
CA GLN A 47 8.22 23.47 15.65
C GLN A 47 8.37 24.19 14.31
N LYS A 48 8.51 23.44 13.21
CA LYS A 48 8.68 24.04 11.89
C LYS A 48 7.46 24.81 11.42
N ILE A 49 6.25 24.35 11.78
CA ILE A 49 5.00 25.05 11.51
C ILE A 49 5.00 26.39 12.25
N SER A 50 5.32 26.40 13.55
CA SER A 50 5.36 27.64 14.34
C SER A 50 6.38 28.65 13.81
N GLU A 51 7.55 28.21 13.35
CA GLU A 51 8.55 29.08 12.71
C GLU A 51 8.02 29.72 11.42
N LEU A 52 7.38 28.93 10.56
CA LEU A 52 6.82 29.42 9.30
C LEU A 52 5.64 30.37 9.53
N GLU A 53 4.84 30.14 10.58
CA GLU A 53 3.77 31.05 10.98
C GLU A 53 4.32 32.39 11.44
N GLN A 54 5.35 32.38 12.29
CA GLN A 54 6.01 33.59 12.76
C GLN A 54 6.66 34.37 11.60
N GLU A 55 7.33 33.69 10.67
CA GLU A 55 7.90 34.34 9.47
C GLU A 55 6.78 34.94 8.58
N ALA A 56 5.65 34.26 8.44
CA ALA A 56 4.51 34.75 7.67
C ALA A 56 3.81 35.95 8.34
N GLU A 57 3.76 36.01 9.67
CA GLU A 57 3.29 37.20 10.41
C GLU A 57 4.24 38.38 10.18
N GLN A 58 5.55 38.14 10.28
CA GLN A 58 6.57 39.17 10.13
C GLN A 58 6.57 39.78 8.72
N VAL A 59 6.50 38.94 7.68
CA VAL A 59 6.38 39.41 6.27
C VAL A 59 5.07 40.17 6.05
N ARG A 60 3.98 39.78 6.72
CA ARG A 60 2.70 40.52 6.63
C ARG A 60 2.76 41.90 7.30
N ALA A 61 3.47 42.03 8.42
CA ALA A 61 3.70 43.31 9.08
C ALA A 61 4.56 44.24 8.20
N GLU A 62 5.69 43.74 7.68
CA GLU A 62 6.59 44.49 6.78
C GLU A 62 5.89 44.92 5.48
N LEU A 63 5.00 44.07 4.96
CA LEU A 63 4.16 44.40 3.80
C LEU A 63 3.20 45.54 4.11
N SER A 64 2.51 45.48 5.26
CA SER A 64 1.57 46.53 5.69
C SER A 64 2.28 47.87 5.84
N ASP A 65 3.47 47.89 6.44
CA ASP A 65 4.24 49.12 6.63
C ASP A 65 4.81 49.66 5.31
N SER A 66 5.27 48.77 4.42
CA SER A 66 5.70 49.16 3.07
C SER A 66 4.53 49.69 2.23
N GLN A 67 3.32 49.14 2.38
CA GLN A 67 2.11 49.65 1.72
C GLN A 67 1.71 51.04 2.21
N LYS A 68 1.78 51.30 3.53
CA LYS A 68 1.52 52.64 4.08
C LYS A 68 2.51 53.67 3.54
N GLN A 69 3.80 53.35 3.53
CA GLN A 69 4.85 54.21 2.96
C GLN A 69 4.62 54.50 1.48
N LEU A 70 4.15 53.50 0.72
CA LEU A 70 3.84 53.65 -0.69
C LEU A 70 2.63 54.57 -0.90
N GLN A 71 1.58 54.42 -0.10
CA GLN A 71 0.39 55.28 -0.13
C GLN A 71 0.70 56.74 0.26
N GLU A 72 1.60 56.96 1.23
CA GLU A 72 2.12 58.29 1.58
C GLU A 72 2.96 58.93 0.48
N LEU A 73 3.69 58.13 -0.32
CA LEU A 73 4.44 58.61 -1.48
C LEU A 73 3.56 58.82 -2.72
N GLU A 74 2.47 58.07 -2.88
CA GLU A 74 1.50 58.24 -3.99
C GLU A 74 0.56 59.43 -3.78
N SER A 75 0.26 59.78 -2.52
CA SER A 75 -0.54 60.96 -2.16
C SER A 75 0.20 62.28 -2.36
N LYS A 76 1.52 62.25 -2.60
CA LYS A 76 2.34 63.39 -2.98
C LYS A 76 2.61 63.29 -4.48
N GLU A 77 2.20 64.27 -5.29
CA GLU A 77 2.54 64.26 -6.72
C GLU A 77 4.08 64.25 -6.88
N PRO A 78 4.69 63.27 -7.58
CA PRO A 78 6.15 63.19 -7.67
C PRO A 78 6.69 64.20 -8.69
N TRP A 79 7.31 65.27 -8.21
CA TRP A 79 7.84 66.35 -9.06
C TRP A 79 9.28 66.06 -9.54
N ASP A 80 10.05 65.24 -8.80
CA ASP A 80 11.47 64.94 -9.09
C ASP A 80 11.66 63.51 -9.66
N PRO A 81 12.49 63.33 -10.72
CA PRO A 81 12.99 62.01 -11.15
C PRO A 81 13.48 61.09 -10.02
N GLY A 82 14.07 61.64 -8.95
CA GLY A 82 14.49 60.89 -7.76
C GLY A 82 13.32 60.28 -6.97
N GLU A 83 12.21 61.02 -6.82
CA GLU A 83 10.99 60.55 -6.15
C GLU A 83 10.29 59.47 -6.97
N LYS A 84 10.27 59.61 -8.30
CA LYS A 84 9.75 58.57 -9.21
C LYS A 84 10.51 57.27 -9.11
N ARG A 85 11.86 57.31 -9.00
CA ARG A 85 12.67 56.08 -8.78
C ARG A 85 12.38 55.42 -7.44
N ARG A 86 12.27 56.21 -6.35
CA ARG A 86 11.93 55.69 -5.01
C ARG A 86 10.52 55.08 -4.96
N LEU A 87 9.55 55.69 -5.64
CA LEU A 87 8.20 55.14 -5.76
C LEU A 87 8.20 53.81 -6.54
N GLN A 88 8.93 53.75 -7.66
CA GLN A 88 9.11 52.53 -8.45
C GLN A 88 9.76 51.40 -7.62
N GLU A 89 10.82 51.73 -6.87
CA GLU A 89 11.52 50.80 -5.99
C GLU A 89 10.59 50.30 -4.87
N CYS A 90 9.81 51.18 -4.24
CA CYS A 90 8.82 50.81 -3.24
C CYS A 90 7.74 49.87 -3.82
N ARG A 91 7.26 50.11 -5.05
CA ARG A 91 6.34 49.23 -5.78
C ARG A 91 6.92 47.85 -6.02
N THR A 92 8.18 47.76 -6.45
CA THR A 92 8.85 46.46 -6.62
C THR A 92 9.01 45.71 -5.30
N ARG A 93 9.31 46.42 -4.20
CA ARG A 93 9.45 45.84 -2.87
C ARG A 93 8.12 45.31 -2.32
N VAL A 94 7.02 46.05 -2.50
CA VAL A 94 5.67 45.62 -2.14
C VAL A 94 5.23 44.41 -2.97
N ALA A 95 5.47 44.40 -4.28
CA ALA A 95 5.17 43.25 -5.13
C ALA A 95 5.95 41.98 -4.71
N ALA A 96 7.24 42.14 -4.38
CA ALA A 96 8.06 41.04 -3.87
C ALA A 96 7.54 40.49 -2.53
N ALA A 97 7.19 41.37 -1.59
CA ALA A 97 6.62 40.97 -0.29
C ALA A 97 5.24 40.30 -0.44
N GLN A 98 4.39 40.76 -1.36
CA GLN A 98 3.11 40.12 -1.69
C GLN A 98 3.30 38.71 -2.25
N SER A 99 4.26 38.53 -3.16
CA SER A 99 4.59 37.21 -3.72
C SER A 99 5.10 36.24 -2.63
N LYS A 100 5.96 36.72 -1.72
CA LYS A 100 6.48 35.93 -0.59
C LYS A 100 5.35 35.53 0.38
N ALA A 101 4.45 36.45 0.72
CA ALA A 101 3.29 36.17 1.56
C ALA A 101 2.33 35.14 0.94
N GLN A 102 2.12 35.19 -0.38
CA GLN A 102 1.28 34.24 -1.09
C GLN A 102 1.89 32.83 -1.08
N VAL A 103 3.21 32.70 -1.27
CA VAL A 103 3.91 31.42 -1.18
C VAL A 103 3.83 30.83 0.23
N LEU A 104 4.04 31.65 1.26
CA LEU A 104 3.93 31.22 2.66
C LEU A 104 2.51 30.78 3.02
N SER A 105 1.47 31.48 2.53
CA SER A 105 0.06 31.09 2.71
C SER A 105 -0.25 29.74 2.07
N ARG A 106 0.23 29.50 0.84
CA ARG A 106 0.09 28.19 0.17
C ARG A 106 0.82 27.07 0.93
N LYS A 107 2.02 27.34 1.45
CA LYS A 107 2.77 26.39 2.29
C LYS A 107 2.02 26.07 3.59
N LYS A 108 1.47 27.09 4.27
CA LYS A 108 0.64 26.91 5.47
C LYS A 108 -0.57 26.02 5.20
N GLN A 109 -1.31 26.29 4.12
CA GLN A 109 -2.48 25.49 3.76
C GLN A 109 -2.11 24.03 3.43
N ALA A 110 -0.97 23.81 2.77
CA ALA A 110 -0.47 22.46 2.50
C ALA A 110 -0.10 21.72 3.80
N THR A 111 0.55 22.40 4.76
CA THR A 111 0.88 21.80 6.06
C THR A 111 -0.34 21.50 6.92
N GLU A 112 -1.36 22.38 6.92
CA GLU A 112 -2.62 22.13 7.64
C GLU A 112 -3.37 20.91 7.08
N ARG A 113 -3.36 20.75 5.75
CA ARG A 113 -3.90 19.55 5.10
C ARG A 113 -3.15 18.28 5.47
N LEU A 114 -1.82 18.36 5.63
CA LEU A 114 -1.04 17.20 6.10
C LEU A 114 -1.35 16.83 7.54
N VAL A 115 -1.55 17.82 8.42
CA VAL A 115 -1.94 17.59 9.82
C VAL A 115 -3.36 17.03 9.94
N SER A 116 -4.30 17.46 9.09
CA SER A 116 -5.66 16.89 9.09
C SER A 116 -5.68 15.44 8.60
N LEU A 117 -4.89 15.12 7.57
CA LEU A 117 -4.71 13.75 7.09
C LEU A 117 -4.01 12.86 8.11
N SER A 118 -3.00 13.37 8.83
CA SER A 118 -2.33 12.61 9.89
C SER A 118 -3.30 12.33 11.04
N ALA A 119 -4.08 13.32 11.49
CA ALA A 119 -5.10 13.15 12.52
C ALA A 119 -6.20 12.15 12.10
N GLN A 120 -6.59 12.13 10.82
CA GLN A 120 -7.53 11.14 10.29
C GLN A 120 -6.95 9.72 10.32
N SER A 121 -5.66 9.57 9.97
CA SER A 121 -4.98 8.28 10.02
C SER A 121 -4.86 7.73 11.45
N GLU A 122 -4.56 8.59 12.44
CA GLU A 122 -4.50 8.20 13.86
C GLU A 122 -5.85 7.72 14.38
N ARG A 123 -6.96 8.38 14.02
CA ARG A 123 -8.31 7.93 14.39
C ARG A 123 -8.62 6.54 13.84
N ARG A 124 -8.24 6.28 12.58
CA ARG A 124 -8.47 4.99 11.92
C ARG A 124 -7.62 3.88 12.56
N VAL A 125 -6.40 4.18 12.99
CA VAL A 125 -5.58 3.25 13.76
C VAL A 125 -6.23 2.92 15.11
N GLN A 126 -6.71 3.92 15.86
CA GLN A 126 -7.38 3.70 17.14
C GLN A 126 -8.66 2.86 17.02
N GLU A 127 -9.43 3.03 15.94
CA GLU A 127 -10.60 2.20 15.66
C GLU A 127 -10.22 0.74 15.41
N LEU A 128 -9.16 0.50 14.62
CA LEU A 128 -8.66 -0.84 14.34
C LEU A 128 -8.12 -1.52 15.61
N GLU A 129 -7.43 -0.79 16.48
CA GLU A 129 -6.97 -1.29 17.79
C GLU A 129 -8.13 -1.74 18.67
N ARG A 130 -9.21 -0.93 18.76
CA ARG A 130 -10.43 -1.30 19.49
C ARG A 130 -11.08 -2.57 18.93
N HIS A 131 -11.13 -2.71 17.60
CA HIS A 131 -11.63 -3.93 16.96
C HIS A 131 -10.79 -5.16 17.28
N ILE A 132 -9.45 -5.04 17.25
CA ILE A 132 -8.53 -6.13 17.61
C ILE A 132 -8.72 -6.55 19.07
N GLU A 133 -8.89 -5.60 19.99
CA GLU A 133 -9.17 -5.89 21.40
C GLU A 133 -10.49 -6.62 21.60
N LEU A 134 -11.55 -6.20 20.90
CA LEU A 134 -12.84 -6.89 20.92
C LEU A 134 -12.70 -8.34 20.44
N MET A 135 -12.02 -8.55 19.31
CA MET A 135 -11.77 -9.89 18.78
C MET A 135 -10.94 -10.76 19.74
N ARG A 136 -9.92 -10.20 20.40
CA ARG A 136 -9.13 -10.91 21.43
C ARG A 136 -10.00 -11.32 22.62
N ARG A 137 -10.90 -10.45 23.08
CA ARG A 137 -11.86 -10.77 24.16
C ARG A 137 -12.79 -11.91 23.74
N GLN A 138 -13.35 -11.86 22.53
CA GLN A 138 -14.21 -12.91 21.97
C GLN A 138 -13.46 -14.25 21.84
N GLN A 139 -12.23 -14.23 21.31
CA GLN A 139 -11.39 -15.42 21.21
C GLN A 139 -11.12 -16.04 22.60
N GLY A 140 -10.83 -15.21 23.61
CA GLY A 140 -10.64 -15.67 24.99
C GLY A 140 -11.91 -16.25 25.62
N GLN A 141 -13.10 -15.74 25.29
CA GLN A 141 -14.37 -16.31 25.73
C GLN A 141 -14.62 -17.69 25.07
N LEU A 142 -14.38 -17.82 23.77
CA LEU A 142 -14.53 -19.07 23.05
C LEU A 142 -13.54 -20.13 23.55
N GLN A 143 -12.29 -19.76 23.82
CA GLN A 143 -11.30 -20.68 24.40
C GLN A 143 -11.70 -21.16 25.80
N ARG A 144 -12.27 -20.28 26.64
CA ARG A 144 -12.77 -20.66 27.97
C ARG A 144 -13.93 -21.66 27.86
N ARG A 145 -14.89 -21.40 26.99
CA ARG A 145 -16.02 -22.33 26.72
C ARG A 145 -15.51 -23.67 26.20
N LEU A 146 -14.56 -23.67 25.27
CA LEU A 146 -13.97 -24.91 24.74
C LEU A 146 -13.26 -25.72 25.84
N ARG A 147 -12.56 -25.05 26.77
CA ARG A 147 -11.92 -25.71 27.92
C ARG A 147 -12.95 -26.31 28.87
N GLN A 148 -14.05 -25.60 29.14
CA GLN A 148 -15.16 -26.11 29.95
C GLN A 148 -15.80 -27.35 29.32
N GLU A 149 -16.13 -27.29 28.03
CA GLU A 149 -16.65 -28.44 27.26
C GLU A 149 -15.69 -29.63 27.27
N SER A 150 -14.37 -29.36 27.15
CA SER A 150 -13.34 -30.40 27.19
C SER A 150 -13.19 -31.03 28.58
N GLN A 151 -13.32 -30.24 29.65
CA GLN A 151 -13.33 -30.75 31.02
C GLN A 151 -14.60 -31.56 31.30
N GLN A 152 -15.75 -31.08 30.84
CA GLN A 152 -17.03 -31.79 30.96
C GLN A 152 -17.00 -33.13 30.21
N LYS A 153 -16.43 -33.15 29.00
CA LYS A 153 -16.18 -34.39 28.25
C LYS A 153 -15.32 -35.38 29.05
N ARG A 154 -14.24 -34.92 29.68
CA ARG A 154 -13.37 -35.78 30.52
C ARG A 154 -14.11 -36.34 31.73
N ARG A 155 -14.91 -35.52 32.42
CA ARG A 155 -15.74 -35.97 33.55
C ARG A 155 -16.70 -37.08 33.14
N LEU A 156 -17.43 -36.86 32.04
CA LEU A 156 -18.36 -37.85 31.49
C LEU A 156 -17.63 -39.12 31.05
N GLN A 157 -16.44 -39.01 30.45
CA GLN A 157 -15.61 -40.17 30.10
C GLN A 157 -15.20 -40.97 31.35
N THR A 158 -14.78 -40.31 32.44
CA THR A 158 -14.48 -41.01 33.70
C THR A 158 -15.70 -41.68 34.32
N GLU A 159 -16.88 -41.07 34.24
CA GLU A 159 -18.12 -41.72 34.71
C GLU A 159 -18.48 -42.94 33.86
N VAL A 160 -18.33 -42.84 32.54
CA VAL A 160 -18.52 -43.97 31.62
C VAL A 160 -17.52 -45.09 31.91
N SER A 161 -16.24 -44.77 32.12
CA SER A 161 -15.21 -45.76 32.49
C SER A 161 -15.48 -46.44 33.83
N LYS A 162 -15.99 -45.70 34.83
CA LYS A 162 -16.41 -46.26 36.13
C LYS A 162 -17.61 -47.19 35.99
N ARG A 163 -18.60 -46.82 35.17
CA ARG A 163 -19.75 -47.70 34.85
C ARG A 163 -19.29 -48.95 34.10
N GLN A 164 -18.35 -48.81 33.16
CA GLN A 164 -17.71 -49.95 32.49
C GLN A 164 -17.00 -50.89 33.47
N HIS A 165 -16.26 -50.36 34.44
CA HIS A 165 -15.62 -51.18 35.49
C HIS A 165 -16.65 -51.89 36.37
N ARG A 166 -17.74 -51.23 36.78
CA ARG A 166 -18.81 -51.88 37.57
C ARG A 166 -19.48 -53.03 36.81
N VAL A 167 -19.72 -52.87 35.51
CA VAL A 167 -20.28 -53.94 34.65
C VAL A 167 -19.27 -55.09 34.48
N LYS A 168 -17.96 -54.79 34.38
CA LYS A 168 -16.91 -55.80 34.26
C LYS A 168 -16.70 -56.61 35.54
N VAL A 169 -16.79 -55.98 36.71
CA VAL A 169 -16.69 -56.65 38.02
C VAL A 169 -17.96 -57.45 38.34
N GLY A 170 -19.14 -56.96 37.97
CA GLY A 170 -20.40 -57.71 38.09
C GLY A 170 -20.48 -58.95 37.20
N ALA A 171 -19.73 -59.00 36.09
CA ALA A 171 -19.64 -60.15 35.20
C ALA A 171 -18.54 -61.17 35.60
N GLY A 172 -17.70 -60.86 36.60
CA GLY A 172 -16.59 -61.71 37.04
C GLY A 172 -16.92 -62.67 38.19
N SER A 173 -18.14 -62.64 38.73
CA SER A 173 -18.54 -63.43 39.90
C SER A 173 -19.52 -64.57 39.61
N SER A 174 -19.82 -64.83 38.34
CA SER A 174 -20.67 -65.96 37.94
C SER A 174 -19.93 -66.78 36.89
N GLY A 175 -19.33 -67.89 37.32
CA GLY A 175 -18.87 -68.93 36.41
C GLY A 175 -20.08 -69.54 35.72
N ASP A 176 -20.16 -69.41 34.40
CA ASP A 176 -20.43 -70.49 33.45
C ASP A 176 -20.65 -69.94 32.04
N GLY A 177 -20.21 -70.74 31.07
CA GLY A 177 -19.94 -70.33 29.70
C GLY A 177 -21.14 -69.76 28.95
N TRP A 178 -21.00 -68.52 28.49
CA TRP A 178 -21.67 -67.99 27.29
C TRP A 178 -20.70 -67.08 26.54
N ALA A 179 -20.09 -67.62 25.49
CA ALA A 179 -19.42 -66.81 24.50
C ALA A 179 -20.49 -66.05 23.67
N LEU A 180 -20.30 -64.74 23.54
CA LEU A 180 -20.86 -63.83 22.51
C LEU A 180 -22.37 -63.51 22.61
N PRO A 181 -22.73 -62.41 23.32
CA PRO A 181 -23.19 -61.21 22.60
C PRO A 181 -22.66 -59.85 23.14
N ALA A 182 -21.84 -59.82 24.19
CA ALA A 182 -21.44 -58.57 24.86
C ALA A 182 -20.39 -57.74 24.09
N ALA A 183 -19.52 -58.38 23.30
CA ALA A 183 -18.52 -57.68 22.48
C ALA A 183 -19.15 -56.92 21.30
N GLY A 184 -20.26 -57.43 20.75
CA GLY A 184 -21.06 -56.75 19.72
C GLY A 184 -21.73 -55.49 20.26
N GLN A 185 -22.23 -55.53 21.51
CA GLN A 185 -22.84 -54.36 22.16
C GLN A 185 -21.79 -53.29 22.52
N ALA A 186 -20.61 -53.67 22.99
CA ALA A 186 -19.54 -52.70 23.27
C ALA A 186 -19.02 -52.01 22.00
N ARG A 187 -18.93 -52.74 20.89
CA ARG A 187 -18.56 -52.17 19.58
C ARG A 187 -19.68 -51.27 19.04
N ALA A 188 -20.94 -51.68 19.16
CA ALA A 188 -22.10 -50.85 18.79
C ALA A 188 -22.20 -49.55 19.61
N VAL A 189 -21.85 -49.58 20.91
CA VAL A 189 -21.86 -48.39 21.78
C VAL A 189 -20.70 -47.43 21.44
N LEU A 190 -19.51 -47.93 21.09
CA LEU A 190 -18.40 -47.10 20.61
C LEU A 190 -18.73 -46.46 19.25
N THR A 191 -19.28 -47.24 18.31
CA THR A 191 -19.74 -46.70 17.03
C THR A 191 -20.89 -45.70 17.22
N ALA A 192 -21.81 -45.93 18.16
CA ALA A 192 -22.87 -44.97 18.50
C ALA A 192 -22.31 -43.70 19.17
N CYS A 193 -21.27 -43.79 20.00
CA CYS A 193 -20.60 -42.61 20.57
C CYS A 193 -19.84 -41.79 19.50
N ASP A 194 -19.21 -42.44 18.53
CA ASP A 194 -18.56 -41.78 17.40
C ASP A 194 -19.59 -41.18 16.42
N CYS A 195 -20.72 -41.86 16.20
CA CYS A 195 -21.89 -41.34 15.48
C CYS A 195 -22.51 -40.14 16.20
N LEU A 196 -22.65 -40.16 17.53
CA LEU A 196 -23.15 -39.03 18.33
C LEU A 196 -22.14 -37.86 18.37
N SER A 197 -20.83 -38.14 18.32
CA SER A 197 -19.80 -37.11 18.23
C SER A 197 -19.77 -36.46 16.85
N THR A 198 -20.00 -37.22 15.78
CA THR A 198 -20.10 -36.70 14.41
C THR A 198 -21.43 -35.99 14.19
N GLU A 199 -22.53 -36.48 14.77
CA GLU A 199 -23.82 -35.78 14.81
C GLU A 199 -23.79 -34.49 15.63
N ARG A 200 -23.04 -34.42 16.75
CA ARG A 200 -22.87 -33.16 17.51
C ARG A 200 -22.04 -32.15 16.74
N LYS A 201 -21.00 -32.59 16.02
CA LYS A 201 -20.24 -31.74 15.08
C LYS A 201 -21.12 -31.28 13.92
N ARG A 202 -21.93 -32.18 13.33
CA ARG A 202 -22.94 -31.83 12.32
C ARG A 202 -24.01 -30.88 12.86
N ARG A 203 -24.50 -31.06 14.10
CA ARG A 203 -25.44 -30.14 14.77
C ARG A 203 -24.83 -28.78 15.09
N PHE A 204 -23.53 -28.73 15.39
CA PHE A 204 -22.80 -27.47 15.58
C PHE A 204 -22.61 -26.74 14.24
N CYS A 205 -22.26 -27.46 13.17
CA CYS A 205 -22.24 -26.92 11.81
C CYS A 205 -23.63 -26.46 11.39
N LEU A 206 -24.66 -27.32 11.48
CA LEU A 206 -26.06 -26.99 11.17
C LEU A 206 -26.58 -25.81 12.00
N LYS A 207 -26.24 -25.68 13.28
CA LYS A 207 -26.62 -24.50 14.09
C LYS A 207 -25.89 -23.22 13.65
N ASN A 208 -24.67 -23.30 13.15
CA ASN A 208 -23.95 -22.16 12.59
C ASN A 208 -24.46 -21.82 11.19
N THR A 209 -24.81 -22.81 10.37
CA THR A 209 -25.48 -22.65 9.08
C THR A 209 -26.89 -22.08 9.27
N GLN A 210 -27.64 -22.52 10.28
CA GLN A 210 -28.99 -22.04 10.61
C GLN A 210 -28.98 -20.67 11.32
N ARG A 211 -27.85 -20.25 11.92
CA ARG A 211 -27.61 -18.87 12.36
C ARG A 211 -27.33 -17.96 11.16
N ALA A 212 -26.49 -18.40 10.23
CA ALA A 212 -26.29 -17.71 8.95
C ALA A 212 -27.60 -17.59 8.14
N SER A 213 -28.47 -18.61 8.18
CA SER A 213 -29.81 -18.55 7.55
C SER A 213 -30.82 -17.69 8.33
N ARG A 214 -30.70 -17.55 9.66
CA ARG A 214 -31.54 -16.63 10.46
C ARG A 214 -31.13 -15.18 10.28
N ASP A 215 -29.85 -14.92 10.06
CA ASP A 215 -29.34 -13.60 9.69
C ASP A 215 -29.74 -13.25 8.24
N GLN A 216 -29.97 -14.25 7.37
CA GLN A 216 -30.61 -14.09 6.05
C GLN A 216 -32.12 -13.84 6.12
N ASN A 217 -32.85 -14.42 7.09
CA ASN A 217 -34.31 -14.26 7.21
C ASN A 217 -34.76 -12.97 7.91
N LEU A 218 -33.85 -12.08 8.31
CA LEU A 218 -34.21 -10.70 8.68
C LEU A 218 -34.43 -9.79 7.45
N PHE A 219 -34.27 -10.35 6.25
CA PHE A 219 -34.58 -9.71 4.98
C PHE A 219 -35.57 -10.62 4.22
N GLU A 220 -36.86 -10.51 4.55
CA GLU A 220 -37.91 -11.10 3.73
C GLU A 220 -37.93 -10.39 2.37
N VAL A 221 -37.38 -11.04 1.34
CA VAL A 221 -37.67 -10.71 -0.06
C VAL A 221 -38.75 -11.67 -0.55
N PRO A 222 -39.84 -11.19 -1.17
CA PRO A 222 -40.94 -12.03 -1.60
C PRO A 222 -40.47 -13.10 -2.59
N SER A 223 -40.86 -14.35 -2.31
CA SER A 223 -40.67 -15.50 -3.18
C SER A 223 -41.56 -15.37 -4.41
N ASN A 224 -41.06 -14.76 -5.49
CA ASN A 224 -41.58 -14.90 -6.85
C ASN A 224 -40.62 -14.26 -7.87
N LEU A 225 -39.36 -14.68 -7.93
CA LEU A 225 -38.54 -14.46 -9.14
C LEU A 225 -37.44 -15.54 -9.25
N ASN A 226 -37.75 -16.55 -10.07
CA ASN A 226 -36.87 -17.23 -11.01
C ASN A 226 -35.46 -17.64 -10.52
N HIS A 227 -35.34 -18.87 -10.04
CA HIS A 227 -34.05 -19.59 -9.88
C HIS A 227 -33.18 -19.53 -11.15
N SER A 228 -33.82 -19.47 -12.33
CA SER A 228 -33.15 -19.26 -13.63
C SER A 228 -32.42 -17.90 -13.70
N VAL A 229 -33.03 -16.82 -13.19
CA VAL A 229 -32.46 -15.46 -13.23
C VAL A 229 -31.28 -15.32 -12.26
N VAL A 230 -31.33 -15.98 -11.10
CA VAL A 230 -30.23 -15.97 -10.12
C VAL A 230 -29.02 -16.77 -10.61
N LEU A 231 -29.23 -17.93 -11.24
CA LEU A 231 -28.16 -18.69 -11.87
C LEU A 231 -27.58 -17.97 -13.10
N GLN A 232 -28.43 -17.29 -13.88
CA GLN A 232 -27.99 -16.42 -14.98
C GLN A 232 -27.12 -15.27 -14.45
N ALA A 233 -27.58 -14.57 -13.40
CA ALA A 233 -26.84 -13.46 -12.80
C ALA A 233 -25.48 -13.90 -12.20
N LEU A 234 -25.45 -15.04 -11.51
CA LEU A 234 -24.20 -15.61 -10.99
C LEU A 234 -23.25 -16.04 -12.12
N THR A 235 -23.78 -16.57 -13.22
CA THR A 235 -22.98 -16.94 -14.40
C THR A 235 -22.43 -15.70 -15.08
N ASP A 236 -23.24 -14.66 -15.24
CA ASP A 236 -22.86 -13.37 -15.81
C ASP A 236 -21.79 -12.68 -14.94
N ASP A 237 -21.89 -12.76 -13.62
CA ASP A 237 -20.90 -12.20 -12.71
C ASP A 237 -19.60 -13.01 -12.68
N ILE A 238 -19.66 -14.35 -12.78
CA ILE A 238 -18.46 -15.18 -12.96
C ILE A 238 -17.76 -14.82 -14.28
N VAL A 239 -18.52 -14.65 -15.36
CA VAL A 239 -17.98 -14.24 -16.67
C VAL A 239 -17.39 -12.83 -16.60
N ARG A 240 -18.03 -11.89 -15.90
CA ARG A 240 -17.55 -10.52 -15.69
C ARG A 240 -16.27 -10.46 -14.84
N VAL A 241 -16.19 -11.28 -13.79
CA VAL A 241 -15.00 -11.39 -12.94
C VAL A 241 -13.87 -12.10 -13.69
N SER A 242 -14.20 -13.10 -14.51
CA SER A 242 -13.23 -13.81 -15.35
C SER A 242 -12.67 -12.88 -16.44
N SER A 243 -13.51 -12.09 -17.10
CA SER A 243 -13.07 -11.13 -18.12
C SER A 243 -12.23 -10.00 -17.51
N ARG A 244 -12.55 -9.55 -16.30
CA ARG A 244 -11.75 -8.55 -15.58
C ARG A 244 -10.45 -9.13 -15.02
N LEU A 245 -10.42 -10.39 -14.60
CA LEU A 245 -9.18 -11.11 -14.29
C LEU A 245 -8.30 -11.23 -15.52
N GLU A 246 -8.86 -11.64 -16.66
CA GLU A 246 -8.13 -11.71 -17.93
C GLU A 246 -7.62 -10.32 -18.35
N HIS A 247 -8.39 -9.26 -18.12
CA HIS A 247 -7.96 -7.89 -18.38
C HIS A 247 -6.80 -7.48 -17.46
N LEU A 248 -6.90 -7.73 -16.15
CA LEU A 248 -5.82 -7.46 -15.20
C LEU A 248 -4.58 -8.32 -15.48
N GLU A 249 -4.74 -9.56 -15.94
CA GLU A 249 -3.64 -10.42 -16.35
C GLU A 249 -2.98 -9.88 -17.63
N LYS A 250 -3.77 -9.42 -18.61
CA LYS A 250 -3.26 -8.70 -19.78
C LYS A 250 -2.52 -7.43 -19.40
N GLU A 251 -3.10 -6.56 -18.57
CA GLU A 251 -2.44 -5.35 -18.07
C GLU A 251 -1.14 -5.68 -17.30
N LEU A 252 -1.14 -6.72 -16.48
CA LEU A 252 0.06 -7.16 -15.76
C LEU A 252 1.14 -7.65 -16.72
N THR A 253 0.76 -8.42 -17.77
CA THR A 253 1.70 -8.86 -18.81
C THR A 253 2.22 -7.69 -19.65
N GLU A 254 1.38 -6.71 -19.97
CA GLU A 254 1.77 -5.48 -20.65
C GLU A 254 2.70 -4.62 -19.80
N LYS A 255 2.38 -4.42 -18.51
CA LYS A 255 3.23 -3.68 -17.57
C LYS A 255 4.57 -4.39 -17.34
N ASN A 256 4.58 -5.71 -17.24
CA ASN A 256 5.81 -6.50 -17.20
C ASN A 256 6.60 -6.40 -18.51
N GLY A 257 5.91 -6.40 -19.65
CA GLY A 257 6.51 -6.15 -20.97
C GLY A 257 7.15 -4.77 -21.04
N GLN A 258 6.44 -3.72 -20.62
CA GLN A 258 6.93 -2.34 -20.55
C GLN A 258 8.15 -2.21 -19.63
N LEU A 259 8.15 -2.87 -18.46
CA LEU A 259 9.31 -2.86 -17.54
C LEU A 259 10.53 -3.59 -18.13
N ARG A 260 10.30 -4.72 -18.82
CA ARG A 260 11.37 -5.45 -19.52
C ARG A 260 11.91 -4.67 -20.72
N HIS A 261 11.03 -4.06 -21.50
CA HIS A 261 11.40 -3.24 -22.64
C HIS A 261 12.07 -1.94 -22.21
N GLY A 262 11.62 -1.28 -21.13
CA GLY A 262 12.30 -0.13 -20.54
C GLY A 262 13.71 -0.50 -20.09
N SER A 263 13.87 -1.57 -19.32
CA SER A 263 15.20 -2.00 -18.88
C SER A 263 16.12 -2.44 -20.03
N ALA A 264 15.57 -3.07 -21.07
CA ALA A 264 16.33 -3.46 -22.26
C ALA A 264 16.69 -2.24 -23.12
N HIS A 265 15.78 -1.26 -23.20
CA HIS A 265 15.99 0.00 -23.90
C HIS A 265 17.08 0.82 -23.21
N ASP A 266 17.04 0.95 -21.88
CA ASP A 266 18.08 1.64 -21.11
C ASP A 266 19.45 0.97 -21.31
N GLN A 267 19.50 -0.37 -21.29
CA GLN A 267 20.75 -1.09 -21.56
C GLN A 267 21.24 -0.86 -23.00
N GLN A 268 20.33 -0.75 -23.97
CA GLN A 268 20.67 -0.48 -25.36
C GLN A 268 21.13 0.98 -25.55
N GLN A 269 20.53 1.93 -24.85
CA GLN A 269 20.96 3.33 -24.83
C GLN A 269 22.38 3.46 -24.28
N ILE A 270 22.69 2.82 -23.14
CA ILE A 270 24.06 2.84 -22.58
C ILE A 270 25.05 2.24 -23.58
N ARG A 271 24.68 1.17 -24.30
CA ARG A 271 25.52 0.60 -25.38
C ARG A 271 25.73 1.55 -26.56
N GLN A 272 24.70 2.29 -26.96
CA GLN A 272 24.81 3.30 -28.00
C GLN A 272 25.73 4.44 -27.57
N GLU A 273 25.60 4.91 -26.34
CA GLU A 273 26.47 5.95 -25.77
C GLU A 273 27.93 5.48 -25.67
N ILE A 274 28.19 4.23 -25.27
CA ILE A 274 29.53 3.64 -25.29
C ILE A 274 30.10 3.66 -26.72
N ASN A 275 29.29 3.34 -27.73
CA ASN A 275 29.74 3.39 -29.12
C ASN A 275 30.06 4.82 -29.57
N SER A 276 29.27 5.81 -29.18
CA SER A 276 29.56 7.23 -29.45
C SER A 276 30.87 7.67 -28.79
N LEU A 277 31.09 7.33 -27.51
CA LEU A 277 32.33 7.64 -26.80
C LEU A 277 33.55 6.97 -27.45
N ARG A 278 33.40 5.75 -27.98
CA ARG A 278 34.45 5.07 -28.75
C ARG A 278 34.76 5.79 -30.06
N GLN A 279 33.75 6.26 -30.78
CA GLN A 279 33.95 7.03 -32.02
C GLN A 279 34.67 8.35 -31.76
N GLU A 280 34.32 9.05 -30.68
CA GLU A 280 34.99 10.28 -30.25
C GLU A 280 36.44 10.01 -29.86
N LYS A 281 36.69 8.95 -29.07
CA LYS A 281 38.05 8.49 -28.74
C LYS A 281 38.88 8.21 -30.00
N ASP A 282 38.31 7.53 -30.99
CA ASP A 282 39.01 7.23 -32.25
C ASP A 282 39.37 8.51 -33.03
N GLN A 283 38.58 9.58 -32.91
CA GLN A 283 38.90 10.89 -33.53
C GLN A 283 40.05 11.58 -32.80
N LEU A 284 40.03 11.60 -31.46
CA LEU A 284 41.12 12.17 -30.66
C LEU A 284 42.43 11.41 -30.87
N LEU A 285 42.36 10.07 -30.95
CA LEU A 285 43.53 9.23 -31.25
C LEU A 285 44.13 9.55 -32.62
N LYS A 286 43.31 9.84 -33.64
CA LYS A 286 43.81 10.26 -34.96
C LYS A 286 44.56 11.59 -34.88
N GLN A 287 44.00 12.59 -34.21
CA GLN A 287 44.65 13.89 -34.01
C GLN A 287 45.98 13.75 -33.25
N ARG A 288 45.99 12.89 -32.22
CA ARG A 288 47.19 12.58 -31.44
C ARG A 288 48.26 11.88 -32.29
N LEU A 289 47.86 10.94 -33.16
CA LEU A 289 48.76 10.26 -34.11
C LEU A 289 49.36 11.21 -35.15
N GLU A 290 48.64 12.24 -35.58
CA GLU A 290 49.15 13.26 -36.50
C GLU A 290 50.29 14.07 -35.86
N LEU A 291 50.15 14.48 -34.59
CA LEU A 291 51.20 15.16 -33.83
C LEU A 291 52.41 14.25 -33.59
N ASP A 292 52.18 12.98 -33.28
CA ASP A 292 53.22 11.95 -33.15
C ASP A 292 54.00 11.74 -34.46
N SER A 293 53.32 11.80 -35.61
CA SER A 293 53.93 11.66 -36.93
C SER A 293 54.86 12.85 -37.23
N LYS A 294 54.45 14.08 -36.89
CA LYS A 294 55.31 15.27 -36.99
C LYS A 294 56.58 15.10 -36.15
N LEU A 295 56.44 14.71 -34.88
CA LEU A 295 57.57 14.43 -34.00
C LEU A 295 58.53 13.37 -34.58
N ARG A 296 58.00 12.27 -35.13
CA ARG A 296 58.79 11.20 -35.76
C ARG A 296 59.52 11.65 -37.02
N GLN A 297 58.98 12.63 -37.75
CA GLN A 297 59.63 13.26 -38.91
C GLN A 297 60.74 14.25 -38.49
N GLY A 298 60.94 14.48 -37.19
CA GLY A 298 61.97 15.37 -36.65
C GLY A 298 61.59 16.84 -36.64
N THR A 299 60.31 17.19 -36.88
CA THR A 299 59.83 18.56 -36.71
C THR A 299 59.56 18.85 -35.24
N LEU A 300 60.05 19.99 -34.75
CA LEU A 300 59.76 20.48 -33.41
C LEU A 300 58.30 20.93 -33.35
N LEU A 301 57.57 20.49 -32.32
CA LEU A 301 56.22 20.99 -32.05
C LEU A 301 56.30 22.43 -31.53
N SER A 302 55.29 23.22 -31.88
CA SER A 302 55.07 24.51 -31.23
C SER A 302 54.60 24.31 -29.77
N PRO A 303 54.84 25.28 -28.87
CA PRO A 303 54.35 25.20 -27.49
C PRO A 303 52.83 25.07 -27.38
N GLU A 304 52.10 25.48 -28.42
CA GLU A 304 50.65 25.29 -28.49
C GLU A 304 50.30 23.83 -28.87
N GLU A 305 51.03 23.22 -29.81
CA GLU A 305 50.87 21.80 -30.17
C GLU A 305 51.25 20.86 -29.02
N GLU A 306 52.25 21.21 -28.20
CA GLU A 306 52.61 20.45 -26.99
C GLU A 306 51.49 20.49 -25.93
N ARG A 307 50.84 21.64 -25.76
CA ARG A 307 49.66 21.77 -24.87
C ARG A 307 48.48 20.96 -25.40
N ILE A 308 48.23 21.00 -26.70
CA ILE A 308 47.16 20.23 -27.35
C ILE A 308 47.43 18.73 -27.20
N LEU A 309 48.67 18.27 -27.35
CA LEU A 309 49.03 16.86 -27.15
C LEU A 309 48.67 16.38 -25.74
N PHE A 310 49.01 17.17 -24.72
CA PHE A 310 48.66 16.86 -23.33
C PHE A 310 47.14 16.83 -23.11
N GLN A 311 46.41 17.80 -23.66
CA GLN A 311 44.94 17.83 -23.60
C GLN A 311 44.28 16.64 -24.32
N LEU A 312 44.86 16.19 -25.43
CA LEU A 312 44.40 14.99 -26.15
C LEU A 312 44.60 13.73 -25.30
N ASP A 313 45.75 13.57 -24.66
CA ASP A 313 46.02 12.43 -23.79
C ASP A 313 45.09 12.42 -22.56
N GLU A 314 44.86 13.57 -21.90
CA GLU A 314 43.89 13.70 -20.80
C GLU A 314 42.46 13.40 -21.26
N ALA A 315 42.05 13.91 -22.42
CA ALA A 315 40.70 13.68 -22.95
C ALA A 315 40.48 12.21 -23.33
N ILE A 316 41.49 11.54 -23.88
CA ILE A 316 41.43 10.11 -24.19
C ILE A 316 41.32 9.28 -22.90
N GLU A 317 42.10 9.59 -21.87
CA GLU A 317 42.03 8.92 -20.58
C GLU A 317 40.65 9.12 -19.90
N ALA A 318 40.10 10.34 -19.98
CA ALA A 318 38.75 10.63 -19.49
C ALA A 318 37.67 9.83 -20.23
N LEU A 319 37.78 9.69 -21.55
CA LEU A 319 36.86 8.86 -22.36
C LEU A 319 36.98 7.38 -22.01
N ASP A 320 38.19 6.87 -21.75
CA ASP A 320 38.39 5.49 -21.32
C ASP A 320 37.75 5.22 -19.96
N ALA A 321 37.94 6.10 -18.98
CA ALA A 321 37.27 6.02 -17.68
C ALA A 321 35.74 6.08 -17.81
N ALA A 322 35.21 6.93 -18.70
CA ALA A 322 33.77 7.01 -18.96
C ALA A 322 33.21 5.74 -19.59
N ILE A 323 33.93 5.13 -20.54
CA ILE A 323 33.57 3.86 -21.17
C ILE A 323 33.60 2.73 -20.15
N GLU A 324 34.64 2.64 -19.32
CA GLU A 324 34.73 1.65 -18.25
C GLU A 324 33.59 1.77 -17.24
N TYR A 325 33.28 2.99 -16.78
CA TYR A 325 32.16 3.23 -15.88
C TYR A 325 30.82 2.73 -16.47
N LYS A 326 30.55 3.03 -17.75
CA LYS A 326 29.33 2.57 -18.41
C LYS A 326 29.31 1.05 -18.61
N ASN A 327 30.45 0.43 -18.92
CA ASN A 327 30.57 -1.02 -19.02
C ASN A 327 30.38 -1.72 -17.66
N GLU A 328 30.93 -1.16 -16.58
CA GLU A 328 30.76 -1.69 -15.23
C GLU A 328 29.31 -1.54 -14.76
N SER A 329 28.63 -0.45 -15.11
CA SER A 329 27.20 -0.25 -14.85
C SER A 329 26.34 -1.36 -15.47
N ILE A 330 26.59 -1.69 -16.75
CA ILE A 330 25.92 -2.83 -17.42
C ILE A 330 26.22 -4.15 -16.70
N THR A 331 27.49 -4.37 -16.34
CA THR A 331 27.95 -5.63 -15.74
C THR A 331 27.40 -5.83 -14.32
N CYS A 332 27.44 -4.79 -13.48
CA CYS A 332 26.86 -4.78 -12.14
C CYS A 332 25.36 -5.09 -12.18
N ARG A 333 24.62 -4.44 -13.09
CA ARG A 333 23.20 -4.70 -13.27
C ARG A 333 22.93 -6.17 -13.61
N GLN A 334 23.68 -6.74 -14.56
CA GLN A 334 23.55 -8.15 -14.95
C GLN A 334 23.90 -9.11 -13.80
N ARG A 335 24.92 -8.77 -13.00
CA ARG A 335 25.34 -9.55 -11.83
C ARG A 335 24.22 -9.63 -10.79
N VAL A 336 23.58 -8.50 -10.49
CA VAL A 336 22.43 -8.43 -9.58
C VAL A 336 21.26 -9.26 -10.10
N LEU A 337 20.90 -9.12 -11.38
CA LEU A 337 19.79 -9.87 -11.98
C LEU A 337 20.04 -11.38 -11.95
N ARG A 338 21.27 -11.81 -12.25
CA ARG A 338 21.65 -13.23 -12.19
C ARG A 338 21.61 -13.76 -10.76
N ALA A 339 22.11 -12.99 -9.79
CA ALA A 339 22.06 -13.36 -8.37
C ALA A 339 20.62 -13.46 -7.85
N SER A 340 19.73 -12.54 -8.24
CA SER A 340 18.31 -12.62 -7.88
C SER A 340 17.62 -13.83 -8.51
N ALA A 341 17.93 -14.15 -9.77
CA ALA A 341 17.36 -15.33 -10.44
C ALA A 341 17.83 -16.64 -9.76
N SER A 342 19.11 -16.72 -9.37
CA SER A 342 19.61 -17.89 -8.65
C SER A 342 18.99 -18.03 -7.25
N LEU A 343 18.80 -16.92 -6.53
CA LEU A 343 18.15 -16.92 -5.21
C LEU A 343 16.69 -17.37 -5.31
N LEU A 344 15.96 -16.90 -6.33
CA LEU A 344 14.58 -17.32 -6.59
C LEU A 344 14.50 -18.82 -6.90
N SER A 345 15.34 -19.31 -7.81
CA SER A 345 15.40 -20.74 -8.14
C SER A 345 15.76 -21.61 -6.92
N GLN A 346 16.70 -21.14 -6.09
CA GLN A 346 17.07 -21.83 -4.86
C GLN A 346 15.92 -21.84 -3.85
N CYS A 347 15.19 -20.73 -3.70
CA CYS A 347 14.00 -20.65 -2.86
C CYS A 347 12.89 -21.59 -3.35
N GLU A 348 12.64 -21.67 -4.66
CA GLU A 348 11.69 -22.61 -5.26
C GLU A 348 12.08 -24.06 -4.99
N MET A 349 13.34 -24.44 -5.23
CA MET A 349 13.83 -25.78 -4.90
C MET A 349 13.69 -26.12 -3.42
N ASN A 350 14.07 -25.19 -2.54
CA ASN A 350 13.96 -25.38 -1.08
C ASN A 350 12.50 -25.53 -0.63
N LEU A 351 11.57 -24.77 -1.24
CA LEU A 351 10.15 -24.89 -0.98
C LEU A 351 9.61 -26.24 -1.46
N MET A 352 9.93 -26.63 -2.69
CA MET A 352 9.51 -27.92 -3.25
C MET A 352 10.06 -29.09 -2.44
N ALA A 353 11.31 -29.01 -1.98
CA ALA A 353 11.88 -29.99 -1.06
C ALA A 353 11.05 -30.07 0.24
N LYS A 354 10.74 -28.94 0.89
CA LYS A 354 9.91 -28.92 2.11
C LYS A 354 8.50 -29.48 1.88
N LEU A 355 7.89 -29.18 0.73
CA LEU A 355 6.58 -29.71 0.36
C LEU A 355 6.60 -31.22 0.13
N SER A 356 7.71 -31.75 -0.41
CA SER A 356 7.89 -33.19 -0.65
C SER A 356 7.94 -34.02 0.65
N TYR A 357 8.37 -33.42 1.78
CA TYR A 357 8.43 -34.08 3.08
C TYR A 357 7.10 -34.08 3.85
N LEU A 358 6.05 -33.44 3.33
CA LEU A 358 4.75 -33.38 4.01
C LEU A 358 3.99 -34.69 3.85
N SER A 359 3.42 -35.18 4.96
CA SER A 359 2.48 -36.29 4.93
C SER A 359 1.18 -35.90 4.21
N SER A 360 0.43 -36.89 3.72
CA SER A 360 -0.85 -36.66 3.03
C SER A 360 -1.89 -35.91 3.89
N SER A 361 -1.81 -36.01 5.23
CA SER A 361 -2.63 -35.19 6.14
C SER A 361 -2.19 -33.74 6.22
N GLU A 362 -0.89 -33.48 6.22
CA GLU A 362 -0.32 -32.12 6.29
C GLU A 362 -0.54 -31.37 4.98
N THR A 363 -0.34 -32.03 3.82
CA THR A 363 -0.64 -31.44 2.51
C THR A 363 -2.12 -31.08 2.38
N ARG A 364 -3.04 -31.95 2.83
CA ARG A 364 -4.48 -31.64 2.84
C ARG A 364 -4.81 -30.46 3.77
N ALA A 365 -4.23 -30.42 4.97
CA ALA A 365 -4.43 -29.30 5.89
C ALA A 365 -3.88 -27.98 5.31
N LEU A 366 -2.75 -28.03 4.61
CA LEU A 366 -2.16 -26.89 3.92
C LEU A 366 -3.05 -26.40 2.79
N LEU A 367 -3.53 -27.31 1.94
CA LEU A 367 -4.47 -27.01 0.86
C LEU A 367 -5.77 -26.38 1.39
N CYS A 368 -6.36 -26.94 2.46
CA CYS A 368 -7.55 -26.34 3.07
C CYS A 368 -7.29 -24.93 3.60
N LYS A 369 -6.13 -24.66 4.23
CA LYS A 369 -5.76 -23.31 4.70
C LYS A 369 -5.61 -22.32 3.55
N TYR A 370 -4.92 -22.70 2.48
CA TYR A 370 -4.75 -21.81 1.33
C TYR A 370 -6.03 -21.61 0.54
N PHE A 371 -6.86 -22.65 0.43
CA PHE A 371 -8.19 -22.55 -0.18
C PHE A 371 -9.07 -21.56 0.59
N ASP A 372 -9.12 -21.68 1.92
CA ASP A 372 -9.84 -20.74 2.80
C ASP A 372 -9.30 -19.31 2.66
N LYS A 373 -7.97 -19.16 2.53
CA LYS A 373 -7.34 -17.86 2.26
C LYS A 373 -7.75 -17.28 0.90
N VAL A 374 -7.80 -18.10 -0.15
CA VAL A 374 -8.26 -17.68 -1.49
C VAL A 374 -9.71 -17.25 -1.45
N VAL A 375 -10.59 -18.02 -0.79
CA VAL A 375 -12.01 -17.67 -0.63
C VAL A 375 -12.14 -16.33 0.11
N THR A 376 -11.45 -16.16 1.23
CA THR A 376 -11.45 -14.89 1.99
C THR A 376 -10.99 -13.71 1.13
N LEU A 377 -9.89 -13.88 0.38
CA LEU A 377 -9.37 -12.82 -0.50
C LEU A 377 -10.35 -12.48 -1.63
N ARG A 378 -11.09 -13.46 -2.16
CA ARG A 378 -12.13 -13.24 -3.17
C ARG A 378 -13.32 -12.47 -2.61
N GLU A 379 -13.77 -12.81 -1.40
CA GLU A 379 -14.84 -12.08 -0.71
C GLU A 379 -14.43 -10.63 -0.44
N ASP A 380 -13.20 -10.41 0.05
CA ASP A 380 -12.68 -9.07 0.31
C ASP A 380 -12.52 -8.25 -0.99
N GLN A 381 -12.03 -8.88 -2.07
CA GLN A 381 -11.96 -8.25 -3.39
C GLN A 381 -13.36 -7.82 -3.88
N HIS A 382 -14.37 -8.66 -3.70
CA HIS A 382 -15.74 -8.34 -4.10
C HIS A 382 -16.31 -7.19 -3.27
N ARG A 383 -16.12 -7.20 -1.93
CA ARG A 383 -16.51 -6.08 -1.05
C ARG A 383 -15.85 -4.76 -1.45
N GLN A 384 -14.56 -4.79 -1.74
CA GLN A 384 -13.84 -3.61 -2.21
C GLN A 384 -14.36 -3.10 -3.55
N HIS A 385 -14.72 -4.01 -4.46
CA HIS A 385 -15.29 -3.62 -5.73
C HIS A 385 -16.64 -2.92 -5.58
N ILE A 386 -17.52 -3.42 -4.71
CA ILE A 386 -18.81 -2.77 -4.42
C ILE A 386 -18.56 -1.36 -3.85
N ALA A 387 -17.71 -1.23 -2.83
CA ALA A 387 -17.40 0.06 -2.22
C ALA A 387 -16.77 1.05 -3.23
N PHE A 388 -15.97 0.55 -4.17
CA PHE A 388 -15.40 1.38 -5.23
C PHE A 388 -16.48 1.90 -6.19
N SER A 389 -17.39 1.03 -6.64
CA SER A 389 -18.49 1.44 -7.52
C SER A 389 -19.47 2.41 -6.84
N GLU A 390 -19.69 2.28 -5.53
CA GLU A 390 -20.44 3.29 -4.75
C GLU A 390 -19.75 4.66 -4.77
N LEU A 391 -18.42 4.69 -4.59
CA LEU A 391 -17.65 5.93 -4.67
C LEU A 391 -17.63 6.53 -6.09
N GLU A 392 -17.59 5.70 -7.13
CA GLU A 392 -17.70 6.15 -8.52
C GLU A 392 -19.06 6.83 -8.78
N MET A 393 -20.17 6.21 -8.36
CA MET A 393 -21.49 6.83 -8.49
C MET A 393 -21.57 8.16 -7.72
N GLN A 394 -21.03 8.21 -6.49
CA GLN A 394 -20.97 9.47 -5.72
C GLN A 394 -20.14 10.54 -6.43
N LEU A 395 -19.02 10.16 -7.06
CA LEU A 395 -18.18 11.08 -7.82
C LEU A 395 -18.93 11.64 -9.03
N GLU A 396 -19.64 10.78 -9.78
CA GLU A 396 -20.46 11.18 -10.92
C GLU A 396 -21.58 12.16 -10.50
N GLU A 397 -22.26 11.88 -9.38
CA GLU A 397 -23.26 12.79 -8.81
C GLU A 397 -22.66 14.15 -8.44
N GLN A 398 -21.48 14.18 -7.80
CA GLN A 398 -20.79 15.42 -7.46
C GLN A 398 -20.35 16.19 -8.72
N GLN A 399 -19.87 15.50 -9.76
CA GLN A 399 -19.49 16.12 -11.03
C GLN A 399 -20.70 16.73 -11.74
N GLN A 400 -21.84 16.05 -11.75
CA GLN A 400 -23.09 16.59 -12.28
C GLN A 400 -23.53 17.84 -11.52
N LEU A 401 -23.43 17.83 -10.18
CA LEU A 401 -23.74 18.99 -9.36
C LEU A 401 -22.82 20.18 -9.66
N VAL A 402 -21.51 19.95 -9.79
CA VAL A 402 -20.54 20.99 -10.18
C VAL A 402 -20.91 21.59 -11.54
N TYR A 403 -21.18 20.75 -12.54
CA TYR A 403 -21.60 21.22 -13.85
C TYR A 403 -22.88 22.08 -13.79
N TRP A 404 -23.88 21.65 -13.03
CA TRP A 404 -25.11 22.43 -12.82
C TRP A 404 -24.85 23.79 -12.17
N LEU A 405 -23.97 23.84 -11.15
CA LEU A 405 -23.60 25.06 -10.47
C LEU A 405 -22.81 26.01 -11.39
N GLU A 406 -21.87 25.49 -12.18
CA GLU A 406 -21.11 26.25 -13.18
C GLU A 406 -22.06 26.88 -14.22
N ALA A 407 -23.01 26.09 -14.75
CA ALA A 407 -24.01 26.58 -15.68
C ALA A 407 -24.92 27.66 -15.07
N ALA A 408 -25.29 27.50 -13.79
CA ALA A 408 -26.09 28.49 -13.07
C ALA A 408 -25.32 29.80 -12.84
N VAL A 409 -24.03 29.73 -12.52
CA VAL A 409 -23.16 30.90 -12.35
C VAL A 409 -22.97 31.65 -13.67
N GLU A 410 -22.68 30.95 -14.77
CA GLU A 410 -22.56 31.60 -16.08
C GLU A 410 -23.87 32.25 -16.52
N ARG A 411 -25.01 31.59 -16.26
CA ARG A 411 -26.32 32.19 -16.53
C ARG A 411 -26.53 33.48 -15.73
N GLN A 412 -26.23 33.47 -14.44
CA GLN A 412 -26.34 34.66 -13.59
C GLN A 412 -25.41 35.78 -14.05
N ARG A 413 -24.19 35.45 -14.46
CA ARG A 413 -23.23 36.41 -15.03
C ARG A 413 -23.77 37.07 -16.30
N LEU A 414 -24.30 36.29 -17.24
CA LEU A 414 -24.89 36.82 -18.48
C LEU A 414 -26.14 37.68 -18.21
N GLU A 415 -26.96 37.31 -17.22
CA GLU A 415 -28.11 38.12 -16.78
C GLU A 415 -27.63 39.47 -16.19
N MET A 416 -26.59 39.46 -15.37
CA MET A 416 -25.97 40.67 -14.82
C MET A 416 -25.38 41.59 -15.91
N ASP A 417 -24.61 41.04 -16.85
CA ASP A 417 -24.02 41.80 -17.97
C ASP A 417 -25.10 42.45 -18.84
N ARG A 418 -26.22 41.74 -19.07
CA ARG A 418 -27.37 42.28 -19.79
C ARG A 418 -28.01 43.46 -19.04
N GLN A 419 -28.21 43.34 -17.73
CA GLN A 419 -28.76 44.43 -16.91
C GLN A 419 -27.84 45.65 -16.90
N LEU A 420 -26.53 45.45 -16.75
CA LEU A 420 -25.54 46.53 -16.79
C LEU A 420 -25.57 47.27 -18.13
N THR A 421 -25.64 46.53 -19.24
CA THR A 421 -25.71 47.11 -20.60
C THR A 421 -26.99 47.95 -20.79
N LEU A 422 -28.12 47.52 -20.23
CA LEU A 422 -29.37 48.28 -20.27
C LEU A 422 -29.25 49.58 -19.47
N GLN A 423 -28.69 49.53 -18.26
CA GLN A 423 -28.47 50.72 -17.44
C GLN A 423 -27.52 51.73 -18.09
N GLN A 424 -26.46 51.26 -18.75
CA GLN A 424 -25.55 52.14 -19.52
C GLN A 424 -26.27 52.85 -20.66
N LYS A 425 -27.09 52.14 -21.43
CA LYS A 425 -27.91 52.74 -22.50
C LYS A 425 -28.90 53.77 -21.96
N GLU A 426 -29.60 53.47 -20.86
CA GLU A 426 -30.52 54.43 -20.23
C GLU A 426 -29.80 55.67 -19.72
N HIS A 427 -28.59 55.51 -19.18
CA HIS A 427 -27.76 56.62 -18.72
C HIS A 427 -27.27 57.49 -19.90
N GLU A 428 -26.80 56.88 -20.98
CA GLU A 428 -26.42 57.59 -22.21
C GLU A 428 -27.59 58.39 -22.80
N GLN A 429 -28.78 57.78 -22.89
CA GLN A 429 -29.99 58.47 -23.34
C GLN A 429 -30.35 59.64 -22.44
N SER A 430 -30.23 59.47 -21.13
CA SER A 430 -30.48 60.54 -20.16
C SER A 430 -29.50 61.70 -20.31
N MET A 431 -28.21 61.42 -20.56
CA MET A 431 -27.23 62.46 -20.86
C MET A 431 -27.50 63.18 -22.19
N GLN A 432 -27.93 62.46 -23.21
CA GLN A 432 -28.30 63.04 -24.51
C GLN A 432 -29.53 63.96 -24.44
N LEU A 433 -30.44 63.74 -23.48
CA LEU A 433 -31.59 64.62 -23.24
C LEU A 433 -31.22 65.88 -22.43
N LEU A 434 -30.07 65.88 -21.76
CA LEU A 434 -29.58 67.01 -20.96
C LEU A 434 -28.64 67.95 -21.73
N LEU A 435 -28.09 67.50 -22.86
CA LEU A 435 -27.35 68.29 -23.86
C LEU A 435 -28.32 68.81 -24.93
#